data_AF-A0A920TD00-F1
#
_entry.id   AF-A0A920TD00-F1
#
_cell.length_a   1.000
_cell.length_b   1.000
_cell.length_c   1.000
_cell.angle_alpha   90.00
_cell.angle_beta   90.00
_cell.angle_gamma   90.00
#
_symmetry.space_group_name_H-M   'P 1'
#
loop_
_entity.id
_entity.type
_entity.pdbx_description
1 polymer ?
#
loop_
_entity_poly.entity_id
_entity_poly.type
_entity_poly.pdbx_seq_one_letter_code
_entity_poly.pdbx_strand_id
1 'polypeptide(L)' 'MQEMLAVTGAIMGAGLGETTLLITDGRFSGATRGPMIGHVAPEAAVGVQ' A
#
# COMPACT_ATOMS: atom_id res chain seq x y z
N MET A 1 3.95 1.04 -12.55
CA MET A 1 3.14 0.80 -11.33
C MET A 1 2.12 1.88 -11.10
N GLN A 2 0.87 1.51 -10.83
CA GLN A 2 -0.21 2.44 -10.48
C GLN A 2 0.04 3.09 -9.11
N GLU A 3 -0.43 4.33 -8.93
CA GLU A 3 -0.57 4.99 -7.62
C GLU A 3 -1.92 4.62 -7.00
N MET A 4 -1.93 4.08 -5.78
CA MET A 4 -3.14 3.57 -5.14
C MET A 4 -3.67 4.51 -4.05
N LEU A 5 -4.64 5.37 -4.40
CA LEU A 5 -5.36 6.23 -3.45
C LEU A 5 -6.54 5.54 -2.79
N ALA A 6 -7.28 4.74 -3.57
CA ALA A 6 -8.54 4.16 -3.11
C ALA A 6 -8.35 3.25 -1.89
N VAL A 7 -7.26 2.46 -1.89
CA VAL A 7 -6.99 1.50 -0.81
C VAL A 7 -6.54 2.19 0.48
N THR A 8 -5.69 3.23 0.38
CA THR A 8 -5.24 4.00 1.54
C THR A 8 -6.41 4.80 2.13
N GLY A 9 -7.24 5.40 1.28
CA GLY A 9 -8.47 6.07 1.69
C GLY A 9 -9.46 5.13 2.39
N ALA A 10 -9.63 3.89 1.91
CA ALA A 10 -10.52 2.91 2.53
C ALA A 10 -10.06 2.51 3.94
N ILE A 11 -8.76 2.26 4.14
CA ILE A 11 -8.20 1.91 5.46
C ILE A 11 -8.37 3.05 6.46
N MET A 12 -8.10 4.28 6.02
CA MET A 12 -8.29 5.46 6.88
C MET A 12 -9.77 5.72 7.19
N GLY A 13 -10.65 5.58 6.19
CA GLY A 13 -12.09 5.73 6.36
C GLY A 13 -12.72 4.70 7.30
N ALA A 14 -12.13 3.51 7.38
CA ALA A 14 -12.51 2.46 8.32
C ALA A 14 -11.93 2.64 9.73
N GLY A 15 -11.10 3.66 9.96
CA GLY A 15 -10.45 3.90 11.26
C GLY A 15 -9.33 2.90 11.60
N LEU A 16 -8.80 2.18 10.62
CA LEU A 16 -7.81 1.10 10.80
C LEU A 16 -6.36 1.54 10.59
N GLY A 17 -6.11 2.84 10.37
CA GLY A 17 -4.80 3.37 10.00
C GLY A 17 -3.67 3.11 11.01
N GLU A 18 -3.99 2.96 12.30
CA GLU A 18 -2.97 2.74 13.35
C GLU A 18 -2.68 1.25 13.61
N THR A 19 -3.57 0.36 13.19
CA THR A 19 -3.52 -1.07 13.52
C THR A 19 -3.23 -1.97 12.32
N THR A 20 -3.18 -1.40 11.11
CA THR A 20 -3.05 -2.15 9.85
C THR A 20 -1.85 -1.68 9.05
N LEU A 21 -0.97 -2.61 8.68
CA LEU A 21 0.17 -2.39 7.80
C LEU A 21 -0.21 -2.69 6.35
N LEU A 22 0.07 -1.75 5.43
CA LEU A 22 -0.07 -1.96 3.98
C LEU A 22 1.30 -2.15 3.33
N ILE A 23 1.42 -3.20 2.51
CA ILE A 23 2.64 -3.50 1.74
C ILE A 23 2.26 -3.75 0.28
N THR A 24 3.02 -3.19 -0.65
CA THR A 24 2.88 -3.44 -2.08
C THR A 24 4.23 -3.30 -2.79
N ASP A 25 4.44 -4.04 -3.86
CA ASP A 25 5.48 -3.75 -4.83
C ASP A 25 5.18 -2.44 -5.60
N GLY A 26 3.90 -2.07 -5.70
CA GLY A 26 3.33 -0.85 -6.27
C GLY A 26 3.66 0.47 -5.55
N ARG A 27 2.78 1.46 -5.75
CA ARG A 27 2.88 2.79 -5.12
C ARG A 27 1.60 3.15 -4.36
N PHE A 28 1.75 3.90 -3.29
CA PHE A 28 0.65 4.48 -2.52
C PHE A 28 0.63 6.00 -2.67
N SER A 29 -0.56 6.59 -2.78
CA SER A 29 -0.72 8.04 -2.90
C SER A 29 -1.47 8.68 -1.74
N GLY A 30 -1.10 9.93 -1.42
CA GLY A 30 -1.92 11.02 -0.84
C GLY A 30 -2.52 10.88 0.56
N ALA A 31 -2.83 9.67 1.01
CA ALA A 31 -3.46 9.37 2.30
C ALA A 31 -2.60 8.43 3.17
N THR A 32 -1.28 8.45 2.96
CA THR A 32 -0.31 7.64 3.68
C THR A 32 -0.20 8.12 5.14
N ARG A 33 -1.13 7.68 5.98
CA ARG A 33 -1.14 7.90 7.43
C ARG A 33 -1.17 6.53 8.10
N GLY A 34 -0.21 6.26 8.98
CA GLY A 34 0.05 4.92 9.49
C GLY A 34 1.10 4.15 8.67
N PRO A 35 1.38 2.89 9.02
CA PRO A 35 2.49 2.13 8.47
C PRO A 35 2.16 1.62 7.05
N MET A 36 2.84 2.17 6.04
CA MET A 36 2.65 1.79 4.64
C MET A 36 4.00 1.71 3.90
N ILE A 37 4.23 0.62 3.17
CA ILE A 37 5.46 0.34 2.43
C ILE A 37 5.11 0.08 0.97
N GLY A 38 5.56 0.97 0.08
CA GLY A 38 5.53 0.75 -1.37
C GLY A 38 6.91 0.40 -1.92
N HIS A 39 6.99 0.17 -3.22
CA HIS A 39 8.26 -0.12 -3.92
C HIS A 39 9.02 -1.36 -3.41
N VAL A 40 8.30 -2.36 -2.88
CA VAL A 40 8.92 -3.65 -2.57
C VAL A 40 9.48 -4.26 -3.86
N ALA A 41 10.75 -4.63 -3.83
CA ALA A 41 11.46 -5.23 -4.95
C ALA A 41 12.15 -6.55 -4.52
N PRO A 42 12.27 -7.55 -5.41
CA PRO A 42 11.76 -7.59 -6.79
C PRO A 42 10.22 -7.56 -6.83
N GLU A 43 9.64 -7.07 -7.92
CA GLU A 43 8.18 -7.06 -8.06
C GLU A 43 7.62 -8.49 -8.11
N ALA A 44 6.37 -8.67 -7.70
CA ALA A 44 5.74 -9.98 -7.67
C ALA A 44 5.79 -10.66 -9.05
N ALA A 45 5.67 -9.90 -10.14
CA ALA A 45 5.68 -10.40 -11.51
C ALA A 45 6.96 -11.15 -11.91
N VAL A 46 8.10 -10.88 -11.26
CA VAL A 46 9.38 -11.58 -11.53
C VAL A 46 9.68 -12.70 -10.53
N GLY A 47 8.85 -12.86 -9.49
CA GLY A 47 9.02 -13.85 -8.43
C GLY A 47 8.13 -15.08 -8.54
N VAL A 48 7.21 -15.14 -9.52
CA VAL A 48 6.39 -16.32 -9.76
C VAL A 48 7.20 -17.36 -10.54
N GLN A 49 7.74 -18.35 -9.84
CA GLN A 49 8.19 -19.61 -10.44
C GLN A 49 7.01 -20.56 -10.64
#